data_AF-A0A925TZD1-F1
#
_entry.id   AF-A0A925TZD1-F1
#
_cell.length_a   1.000
_cell.length_b   1.000
_cell.length_c   1.000
_cell.angle_alpha   90.00
_cell.angle_beta   90.00
_cell.angle_gamma   90.00
#
_symmetry.space_group_name_H-M   'P 1'
#
loop_
_entity.id
_entity.type
_entity.pdbx_description
1 polymer ?
#
loop_
_entity_poly.entity_id
_entity_poly.type
_entity_poly.pdbx_seq_one_letter_code
_entity_poly.pdbx_strand_id
1 'polypeptide(L)'
;MRRAEIIAFCFGVMCLLQQSCKNDPIPGPEIIDGACNITDTVEANSIPRNIDTVYFQNDVYPILLTRCALSGCHVNVNLKIAHGEEIIFCSYDEIMSWENDEGEKLIIPFNTHDGKILEQITSTDIDHMMPPAPHEPLTSEEIDKFIIWVQQGALNNKCIE
;
A
#
# COMPACT_ATOMS: atom_id res chain seq x y z
N MET A 1 -18.18 -16.96 -65.39
CA MET A 1 -16.77 -17.22 -65.07
C MET A 1 -16.28 -16.19 -64.07
N ARG A 2 -15.69 -16.68 -62.97
CA ARG A 2 -14.84 -16.02 -61.96
C ARG A 2 -15.47 -15.01 -60.96
N ARG A 3 -15.57 -15.52 -59.73
CA ARG A 3 -15.69 -14.83 -58.45
C ARG A 3 -14.42 -14.02 -58.16
N ALA A 4 -14.54 -12.89 -57.48
CA ALA A 4 -13.45 -12.28 -56.73
C ALA A 4 -14.03 -11.48 -55.56
N GLU A 5 -13.90 -12.04 -54.36
CA GLU A 5 -14.17 -11.38 -53.09
C GLU A 5 -13.00 -10.43 -52.81
N ILE A 6 -13.29 -9.18 -52.46
CA ILE A 6 -12.28 -8.22 -51.99
C ILE A 6 -12.58 -7.96 -50.52
N ILE A 7 -11.93 -8.73 -49.66
CA ILE A 7 -11.87 -8.49 -48.22
C ILE A 7 -10.89 -7.35 -47.99
N ALA A 8 -11.43 -6.15 -47.75
CA ALA A 8 -10.66 -5.00 -47.31
C ALA A 8 -10.33 -5.16 -45.83
N PHE A 9 -9.13 -5.66 -45.52
CA PHE A 9 -8.63 -5.78 -44.16
C PHE A 9 -8.15 -4.39 -43.70
N CYS A 10 -9.06 -3.61 -43.11
CA CYS A 10 -8.70 -2.44 -42.32
C CYS A 10 -7.91 -2.93 -41.10
N PHE A 11 -6.58 -2.90 -41.18
CA PHE A 11 -5.68 -3.06 -40.03
C PHE A 11 -5.81 -1.79 -39.15
N GLY A 12 -6.95 -1.69 -38.47
CA GLY A 12 -7.19 -0.75 -37.40
C GLY A 12 -6.49 -1.22 -36.14
N VAL A 13 -5.48 -0.45 -35.74
CA VAL A 13 -4.95 -0.25 -34.39
C VAL A 13 -5.57 -1.15 -33.31
N MET A 14 -4.84 -2.19 -32.93
CA MET A 14 -4.95 -2.80 -31.61
C MET A 14 -3.55 -2.73 -30.99
N CYS A 15 -3.18 -1.54 -30.51
CA CYS A 15 -2.13 -1.41 -29.51
C CYS A 15 -2.63 -2.16 -28.27
N LEU A 16 -2.27 -3.43 -28.18
CA LEU A 16 -2.40 -4.23 -26.98
C LEU A 16 -1.67 -3.48 -25.88
N LEU A 17 -2.42 -2.90 -24.96
CA LEU A 17 -1.89 -2.37 -23.71
C LEU A 17 -1.37 -3.56 -22.91
N GLN A 18 -0.13 -3.94 -23.19
CA GLN A 18 0.65 -4.84 -22.35
C GLN A 18 1.04 -4.07 -21.09
N GLN A 19 0.07 -3.86 -20.20
CA GLN A 19 0.33 -3.45 -18.83
C GLN A 19 0.44 -4.72 -18.00
N SER A 20 1.54 -5.44 -18.27
CA SER A 20 2.17 -6.38 -17.34
C SER A 20 2.49 -5.62 -16.06
N CYS A 21 2.37 -6.27 -14.89
CA CYS A 21 2.68 -5.68 -13.58
C CYS A 21 4.14 -5.25 -13.52
N LYS A 22 4.46 -4.03 -13.97
CA LYS A 22 5.74 -3.41 -13.68
C LYS A 22 5.72 -2.99 -12.22
N ASN A 23 6.23 -3.87 -11.38
CA ASN A 23 6.80 -3.46 -10.12
C ASN A 23 8.14 -2.81 -10.49
N ASP A 24 8.14 -1.52 -10.85
CA ASP A 24 9.40 -0.79 -10.84
C ASP A 24 9.87 -0.78 -9.37
N PRO A 25 11.06 -1.30 -9.05
CA PRO A 25 11.57 -1.25 -7.69
C PRO A 25 11.59 0.22 -7.29
N ILE A 26 10.76 0.61 -6.33
CA ILE A 26 10.97 1.88 -5.62
C ILE A 26 12.40 1.75 -5.08
N PRO A 27 13.34 2.65 -5.43
CA PRO A 27 14.67 2.64 -4.86
C PRO A 27 14.52 2.99 -3.38
N GLY A 28 14.20 1.97 -2.57
CA GLY A 28 14.12 2.08 -1.13
C GLY A 28 15.53 2.14 -0.55
N PRO A 29 15.71 2.82 0.59
CA PRO A 29 16.92 2.63 1.39
C PRO A 29 17.06 1.13 1.70
N GLU A 30 18.31 0.66 1.69
CA GLU A 30 18.71 -0.72 1.96
C GLU A 30 17.92 -1.28 3.16
N ILE A 31 17.05 -2.25 2.90
CA ILE A 31 16.25 -2.92 3.93
C ILE A 31 17.25 -3.56 4.91
N ILE A 32 17.35 -3.00 6.10
CA ILE A 32 18.10 -3.58 7.22
C ILE A 32 17.48 -4.95 7.52
N ASP A 33 18.26 -5.99 7.25
CA ASP A 33 18.00 -7.38 7.63
C ASP A 33 17.61 -7.42 9.12
N GLY A 34 16.36 -7.80 9.41
CA GLY A 34 15.89 -8.11 10.77
C GLY A 34 14.68 -7.36 11.32
N ALA A 35 14.06 -6.39 10.62
CA ALA A 35 12.88 -5.70 11.17
C ALA A 35 11.59 -6.53 11.08
N CYS A 36 11.36 -7.22 9.97
CA CYS A 36 10.21 -8.12 9.78
C CYS A 36 10.70 -9.39 9.08
N ASN A 37 10.54 -10.55 9.72
CA ASN A 37 10.78 -11.84 9.04
C ASN A 37 9.63 -12.04 8.04
N ILE A 38 9.83 -11.59 6.80
CA ILE A 38 8.85 -11.73 5.73
C ILE A 38 8.77 -13.21 5.33
N THR A 39 7.86 -13.95 5.96
CA THR A 39 7.36 -15.23 5.44
C THR A 39 5.84 -15.20 5.46
N ASP A 40 5.24 -14.28 4.71
CA ASP A 40 3.79 -14.27 4.47
C ASP A 40 3.49 -15.08 3.19
N THR A 41 3.44 -16.40 3.34
CA THR A 41 3.09 -17.32 2.25
C THR A 41 1.58 -17.40 2.10
N VAL A 42 0.97 -16.38 1.52
CA VAL A 42 -0.40 -16.47 0.96
C VAL A 42 -0.31 -17.01 -0.46
N GLU A 43 -0.72 -18.27 -0.68
CA GLU A 43 -1.01 -18.80 -2.01
C GLU A 43 -2.13 -17.98 -2.66
N ALA A 44 -1.91 -17.49 -3.88
CA ALA A 44 -2.90 -16.69 -4.60
C ALA A 44 -3.18 -17.21 -6.00
N ASN A 45 -4.47 -17.23 -6.34
CA ASN A 45 -5.02 -17.69 -7.61
C ASN A 45 -5.11 -16.56 -8.63
N SER A 46 -4.28 -16.58 -9.68
CA SER A 46 -4.15 -15.57 -10.77
C SER A 46 -5.45 -14.91 -11.27
N ILE A 47 -5.60 -13.59 -11.04
CA ILE A 47 -6.67 -12.69 -11.51
C ILE A 47 -6.02 -11.41 -12.07
N PRO A 48 -6.35 -10.97 -13.30
CA PRO A 48 -5.81 -9.75 -13.89
C PRO A 48 -5.94 -8.51 -12.98
N ARG A 49 -4.88 -7.68 -12.91
CA ARG A 49 -4.88 -6.42 -12.15
C ARG A 49 -6.01 -5.50 -12.63
N ASN A 50 -6.81 -5.01 -11.69
CA ASN A 50 -7.77 -3.94 -11.95
C ASN A 50 -7.11 -2.59 -11.68
N ILE A 51 -7.18 -1.66 -12.64
CA ILE A 51 -6.58 -0.32 -12.55
C ILE A 51 -7.22 0.55 -11.47
N ASP A 52 -8.47 0.27 -11.11
CA ASP A 52 -9.19 1.00 -10.07
C ASP A 52 -9.02 0.34 -8.69
N THR A 53 -8.20 -0.72 -8.59
CA THR A 53 -7.95 -1.46 -7.34
C THR A 53 -6.57 -1.15 -6.80
N VAL A 54 -6.54 -0.80 -5.51
CA VAL A 54 -5.29 -0.70 -4.76
C VAL A 54 -5.08 -2.02 -4.04
N TYR A 55 -3.88 -2.57 -4.17
CA TYR A 55 -3.51 -3.85 -3.60
C TYR A 55 -2.59 -3.65 -2.41
N PHE A 56 -2.98 -4.11 -1.22
CA PHE A 56 -2.20 -3.93 0.00
C PHE A 56 -0.73 -4.30 -0.17
N GLN A 57 -0.46 -5.52 -0.67
CA GLN A 57 0.90 -6.05 -0.79
C GLN A 57 1.75 -5.31 -1.83
N ASN A 58 1.13 -4.65 -2.81
CA ASN A 58 1.83 -4.02 -3.94
C ASN A 58 1.94 -2.50 -3.80
N ASP A 59 0.94 -1.86 -3.18
CA ASP A 59 0.76 -0.43 -3.22
C ASP A 59 0.89 0.22 -1.83
N VAL A 60 0.29 -0.38 -0.80
CA VAL A 60 0.22 0.21 0.55
C VAL A 60 1.38 -0.25 1.43
N TYR A 61 1.61 -1.56 1.48
CA TYR A 61 2.63 -2.15 2.32
C TYR A 61 4.05 -1.65 2.00
N PRO A 62 4.45 -1.47 0.73
CA PRO A 62 5.74 -0.84 0.42
C PRO A 62 5.86 0.60 0.94
N ILE A 63 4.77 1.36 1.00
CA ILE A 63 4.80 2.72 1.58
C ILE A 63 5.02 2.63 3.08
N LEU A 64 4.32 1.73 3.77
CA LEU A 64 4.52 1.50 5.21
C LEU A 64 5.97 1.12 5.52
N LEU A 65 6.58 0.24 4.72
CA LEU A 65 7.96 -0.18 4.91
C LEU A 65 8.98 0.93 4.63
N THR A 66 8.72 1.80 3.65
CA THR A 66 9.69 2.82 3.21
C THR A 66 9.51 4.18 3.87
N ARG A 67 8.32 4.48 4.42
CA ARG A 67 8.00 5.76 5.06
C ARG A 67 7.84 5.66 6.57
N CYS A 68 7.42 4.50 7.09
CA CYS A 68 7.03 4.35 8.49
C CYS A 68 7.96 3.40 9.25
N ALA A 69 8.25 2.22 8.69
CA ALA A 69 9.15 1.22 9.27
C ALA A 69 10.64 1.60 9.08
N LEU A 70 10.98 2.81 9.52
CA LEU A 70 12.35 3.32 9.55
C LEU A 70 13.03 2.93 10.86
N SER A 71 14.34 2.72 10.82
CA SER A 71 15.16 2.44 12.01
C SER A 71 14.93 3.51 13.07
N GLY A 72 14.37 3.13 14.22
CA GLY A 72 14.06 4.04 15.32
C GLY A 72 12.60 4.54 15.38
N CYS A 73 11.76 4.20 14.40
CA CYS A 73 10.35 4.64 14.35
C CYS A 73 9.37 3.48 14.59
N HIS A 74 9.07 2.65 13.58
CA HIS A 74 8.04 1.59 13.65
C HIS A 74 8.55 0.20 13.23
N VAL A 75 9.73 -0.20 13.75
CA VAL A 75 10.46 -1.39 13.28
C VAL A 75 10.64 -2.50 14.31
N ASN A 76 10.28 -2.32 15.58
CA ASN A 76 10.42 -3.39 16.58
C ASN A 76 9.51 -3.23 17.82
N VAL A 77 9.25 -4.36 18.48
CA VAL A 77 8.53 -4.48 19.77
C VAL A 77 9.33 -3.97 20.98
N ASN A 78 10.61 -3.61 20.80
CA ASN A 78 11.55 -3.39 21.91
C ASN A 78 12.08 -1.95 22.01
N LEU A 79 11.79 -1.07 21.05
CA LEU A 79 12.03 0.35 21.22
C LEU A 79 10.78 0.95 21.86
N LYS A 80 10.86 1.12 23.18
CA LYS A 80 10.01 2.09 23.87
C LYS A 80 10.06 3.41 23.09
N ILE A 81 8.90 3.77 22.53
CA ILE A 81 8.35 5.12 22.51
C ILE A 81 9.31 6.18 21.94
N ALA A 82 9.13 6.50 20.65
CA ALA A 82 9.30 7.89 20.24
C ALA A 82 8.04 8.70 20.64
N HIS A 83 6.83 8.12 20.57
CA HIS A 83 5.57 8.89 20.76
C HIS A 83 4.41 8.18 21.49
N GLY A 84 4.60 6.97 22.05
CA GLY A 84 3.68 6.44 23.08
C GLY A 84 2.92 5.18 22.69
N GLU A 85 2.98 4.75 21.43
CA GLU A 85 2.21 3.60 20.95
C GLU A 85 3.10 2.63 20.16
N GLU A 86 3.00 1.34 20.51
CA GLU A 86 3.77 0.23 19.93
C GLU A 86 3.19 -0.19 18.57
N ILE A 87 3.27 0.68 17.55
CA ILE A 87 2.83 0.34 16.19
C ILE A 87 3.99 -0.31 15.43
N ILE A 88 3.77 -1.54 14.94
CA ILE A 88 4.72 -2.30 14.11
C ILE A 88 4.03 -2.65 12.80
N PHE A 89 4.69 -2.31 11.68
CA PHE A 89 4.17 -2.56 10.33
C PHE A 89 4.76 -3.85 9.72
N CYS A 90 4.79 -4.95 10.47
CA CYS A 90 5.42 -6.20 10.00
C CYS A 90 4.46 -7.17 9.33
N SER A 91 3.18 -7.11 9.65
CA SER A 91 2.17 -7.96 9.02
C SER A 91 0.86 -7.22 8.87
N TYR A 92 0.04 -7.68 7.92
CA TYR A 92 -1.31 -7.18 7.75
C TYR A 92 -2.14 -7.36 9.04
N ASP A 93 -2.01 -8.50 9.72
CA ASP A 93 -2.79 -8.79 10.92
C ASP A 93 -2.45 -7.83 12.07
N GLU A 94 -1.16 -7.49 12.26
CA GLU A 94 -0.76 -6.47 13.25
C GLU A 94 -1.34 -5.10 12.91
N ILE A 95 -1.28 -4.69 11.64
CA ILE A 95 -1.81 -3.40 11.17
C ILE A 95 -3.32 -3.30 11.41
N MET A 96 -4.04 -4.38 11.12
CA MET A 96 -5.51 -4.40 11.20
C MET A 96 -6.04 -4.65 12.61
N SER A 97 -5.24 -5.27 13.49
CA SER A 97 -5.61 -5.53 14.89
C SER A 97 -5.18 -4.44 15.86
N TRP A 98 -4.32 -3.52 15.43
CA TRP A 98 -3.88 -2.42 16.28
C TRP A 98 -5.05 -1.55 16.76
N GLU A 99 -5.01 -1.23 18.04
CA GLU A 99 -5.94 -0.34 18.74
C GLU A 99 -5.18 0.31 19.91
N ASN A 100 -5.43 1.58 20.18
CA ASN A 100 -4.85 2.25 21.35
C ASN A 100 -5.68 2.01 22.63
N ASP A 101 -5.19 2.52 23.77
CA ASP A 101 -5.86 2.36 25.07
C ASP A 101 -7.26 3.00 25.14
N GLU A 102 -7.57 3.91 24.21
CA GLU A 102 -8.88 4.58 24.09
C GLU A 102 -9.86 3.83 23.17
N GLY A 103 -9.41 2.76 22.52
CA GLY A 103 -10.23 1.96 21.61
C GLY A 103 -10.24 2.49 20.16
N GLU A 104 -9.38 3.45 19.82
CA GLU A 104 -9.23 3.97 18.46
C GLU A 104 -8.41 3.00 17.61
N LYS A 105 -8.86 2.77 16.37
CA LYS A 105 -8.22 1.82 15.45
C LYS A 105 -7.30 2.53 14.48
N LEU A 106 -6.21 1.85 14.11
CA LEU A 106 -5.28 2.36 13.10
C LEU A 106 -5.97 2.46 11.74
N ILE A 107 -6.66 1.38 11.37
CA ILE A 107 -7.43 1.22 10.14
C ILE A 107 -8.85 0.80 10.47
N ILE A 108 -9.84 1.44 9.84
CA ILE A 108 -11.24 1.03 9.91
C ILE A 108 -11.71 0.72 8.47
N PRO A 109 -11.94 -0.55 8.12
CA PRO A 109 -12.44 -0.91 6.79
C PRO A 109 -13.67 -0.10 6.38
N PHE A 110 -13.68 0.38 5.13
CA PHE A 110 -14.74 1.22 4.54
C PHE A 110 -14.94 2.60 5.19
N ASN A 111 -14.06 3.02 6.11
CA ASN A 111 -14.14 4.32 6.76
C ASN A 111 -12.81 5.07 6.69
N THR A 112 -12.77 6.10 5.83
CA THR A 112 -11.58 6.92 5.61
C THR A 112 -11.40 8.07 6.61
N HIS A 113 -12.29 8.22 7.59
CA HIS A 113 -12.32 9.40 8.47
C HIS A 113 -11.88 9.08 9.90
N ASP A 114 -12.23 7.89 10.40
CA ASP A 114 -12.07 7.57 11.83
C ASP A 114 -10.84 6.70 12.13
N GLY A 115 -10.03 6.36 11.12
CA GLY A 115 -8.81 5.57 11.30
C GLY A 115 -7.58 6.45 11.54
N LYS A 116 -6.79 6.14 12.58
CA LYS A 116 -5.61 6.94 12.96
C LYS A 116 -4.60 7.12 11.83
N ILE A 117 -4.43 6.14 10.93
CA ILE A 117 -3.42 6.29 9.87
C ILE A 117 -3.72 7.48 8.96
N LEU A 118 -4.99 7.66 8.57
CA LEU A 118 -5.39 8.70 7.63
C LEU A 118 -5.38 10.06 8.33
N GLU A 119 -5.76 10.11 9.60
CA GLU A 119 -5.60 11.30 10.44
C GLU A 119 -4.13 11.77 10.46
N GLN A 120 -3.19 10.87 10.74
CA GLN A 120 -1.79 11.21 10.96
C GLN A 120 -1.04 11.55 9.67
N ILE A 121 -1.26 10.80 8.57
CA ILE A 121 -0.58 11.07 7.29
C ILE A 121 -1.14 12.29 6.54
N THR A 122 -2.31 12.80 6.95
CA THR A 122 -2.91 14.02 6.37
C THR A 122 -2.85 15.23 7.31
N SER A 123 -2.39 15.03 8.55
CA SER A 123 -2.25 16.11 9.52
C SER A 123 -1.24 17.16 9.06
N THR A 124 -1.58 18.42 9.32
CA THR A 124 -0.67 19.57 9.14
C THR A 124 -0.09 20.06 10.46
N ASP A 125 -0.48 19.44 11.58
CA ASP A 125 0.06 19.76 12.89
C ASP A 125 1.39 19.02 13.07
N ILE A 126 2.45 19.78 13.36
CA ILE A 126 3.82 19.29 13.46
C ILE A 126 3.99 18.23 14.55
N ASP A 127 3.16 18.30 15.60
CA ASP A 127 3.21 17.36 16.72
C ASP A 127 2.42 16.07 16.45
N HIS A 128 1.59 16.04 15.40
CA HIS A 128 0.71 14.93 15.05
C HIS A 128 0.90 14.40 13.62
N MET A 129 1.73 15.03 12.80
CA MET A 129 1.95 14.59 11.43
C MET A 129 2.90 13.38 11.38
N MET A 130 2.58 12.43 10.50
CA MET A 130 3.44 11.28 10.24
C MET A 130 3.87 11.23 8.76
N PRO A 131 5.17 10.98 8.47
CA PRO A 131 6.26 10.86 9.44
C PRO A 131 6.58 12.22 10.11
N PRO A 132 7.14 12.21 11.33
CA PRO A 132 7.43 13.46 12.04
C PRO A 132 8.61 14.18 11.37
N ALA A 133 8.66 15.52 11.51
CA ALA A 133 9.80 16.28 11.05
C ALA A 133 11.11 15.78 11.70
N PRO A 134 12.24 15.74 10.95
CA PRO A 134 12.48 16.35 9.65
C PRO A 134 12.20 15.44 8.44
N HIS A 135 11.46 14.35 8.61
CA HIS A 135 11.10 13.49 7.48
C HIS A 135 10.08 14.18 6.56
N GLU A 136 10.22 13.96 5.26
CA GLU A 136 9.27 14.50 4.28
C GLU A 136 7.90 13.84 4.44
N PRO A 137 6.80 14.62 4.37
CA PRO A 137 5.45 14.07 4.32
C PRO A 137 5.25 13.08 3.17
N LEU A 138 4.23 12.24 3.28
CA LEU A 138 3.78 11.43 2.14
C LEU A 138 3.29 12.35 1.01
N THR A 139 3.54 11.92 -0.22
CA THR A 139 2.99 12.56 -1.41
C THR A 139 1.48 12.33 -1.49
N SER A 140 0.77 13.18 -2.22
CA SER A 140 -0.68 12.99 -2.45
C SER A 140 -0.99 11.64 -3.08
N GLU A 141 -0.15 11.12 -3.98
CA GLU A 141 -0.34 9.81 -4.59
C GLU A 141 -0.19 8.66 -3.58
N GLU A 142 0.76 8.77 -2.64
CA GLU A 142 0.90 7.80 -1.56
C GLU A 142 -0.31 7.84 -0.62
N ILE A 143 -0.79 9.02 -0.27
CA ILE A 143 -2.00 9.20 0.56
C ILE A 143 -3.25 8.63 -0.15
N ASP A 144 -3.40 8.90 -1.44
CA ASP A 144 -4.53 8.40 -2.24
C ASP A 144 -4.58 6.86 -2.25
N LYS A 145 -3.43 6.18 -2.24
CA LYS A 145 -3.37 4.71 -2.11
C LYS A 145 -3.97 4.24 -0.78
N PHE A 146 -3.66 4.88 0.34
CA PHE A 146 -4.28 4.55 1.62
C PHE A 146 -5.79 4.80 1.60
N ILE A 147 -6.22 5.96 1.07
CA ILE A 147 -7.65 6.31 0.98
C ILE A 147 -8.41 5.26 0.18
N ILE A 148 -7.96 4.95 -1.04
CA ILE A 148 -8.64 4.01 -1.93
C ILE A 148 -8.64 2.60 -1.33
N TRP A 149 -7.52 2.16 -0.76
CA TRP A 149 -7.43 0.85 -0.12
C TRP A 149 -8.41 0.73 1.06
N VAL A 150 -8.51 1.76 1.91
CA VAL A 150 -9.48 1.77 3.02
C VAL A 150 -10.92 1.79 2.51
N GLN A 151 -11.22 2.56 1.46
CA GLN A 151 -12.54 2.55 0.79
C GLN A 151 -12.90 1.16 0.24
N GLN A 152 -11.89 0.38 -0.18
CA GLN A 152 -12.05 -0.98 -0.68
C GLN A 152 -12.19 -2.03 0.44
N GLY A 153 -12.28 -1.60 1.69
CA GLY A 153 -12.41 -2.49 2.85
C GLY A 153 -11.07 -2.92 3.45
N ALA A 154 -9.98 -2.22 3.11
CA ALA A 154 -8.64 -2.45 3.63
C ALA A 154 -8.18 -3.92 3.52
N LEU A 155 -8.41 -4.55 2.36
CA LEU A 155 -8.19 -5.99 2.15
C LEU A 155 -6.69 -6.36 2.12
N ASN A 156 -6.34 -7.55 2.62
CA ASN A 156 -5.02 -8.17 2.37
C ASN A 156 -4.97 -8.79 0.95
N ASN A 157 -5.06 -7.95 -0.07
CA ASN A 157 -5.04 -8.35 -1.46
C ASN A 157 -3.66 -8.12 -2.10
N LYS A 158 -3.38 -8.90 -3.15
CA LYS A 158 -2.23 -8.69 -4.02
C LYS A 158 -2.64 -8.82 -5.47
N CYS A 159 -2.03 -8.01 -6.34
CA CYS A 159 -2.21 -8.24 -7.76
C CYS A 159 -1.42 -9.49 -8.13
N ILE A 160 -1.98 -10.23 -9.08
CA ILE A 160 -1.48 -11.55 -9.46
C ILE A 160 -1.43 -11.54 -10.97
N GLU A 161 -0.28 -11.94 -11.49
CA GLU A 161 -0.02 -12.00 -12.93
C GLU A 161 -0.77 -13.17 -13.59
#